data_AF-A0A0C9WZ25-F1
#
_entry.id   AF-A0A0C9WZ25-F1
#
_cell.length_a   1.000
_cell.length_b   1.000
_cell.length_c   1.000
_cell.angle_alpha   90.00
_cell.angle_beta   90.00
_cell.angle_gamma   90.00
#
_symmetry.space_group_name_H-M   'P 1'
#
loop_
_entity.id
_entity.type
_entity.pdbx_description
1 polymer ?
#
loop_
_entity_poly.entity_id
_entity_poly.type
_entity_poly.pdbx_seq_one_letter_code
_entity_poly.pdbx_strand_id
1 'polypeptide(L)'
;VSHWAIPREIWKVMEENKALEEQGRQTKKKKQQILDFKTVTGPREFTRSGILHAVVALILMNNQPLALADNLAFRNALVTMWPKSTTSDLPTSYGAKVHIHNMFVKHMKALKEEIIVSQYTLLALRRTRSYLNRRLLGRSR
;
A
#
# COMPACT_ATOMS: atom_id res chain seq x y z
N VAL A 1 7.45 4.19 -56.15
CA VAL A 1 6.87 2.92 -55.63
C VAL A 1 5.59 3.28 -54.91
N SER A 2 4.45 3.03 -55.54
CA SER A 2 3.13 3.46 -55.06
C SER A 2 2.61 2.47 -54.03
N HIS A 3 2.94 2.70 -52.77
CA HIS A 3 2.42 1.93 -51.66
C HIS A 3 0.97 2.36 -51.42
N TRP A 4 0.04 1.39 -51.51
CA TRP A 4 -1.36 1.45 -51.04
C TRP A 4 -2.46 1.93 -51.99
N ALA A 5 -2.64 1.26 -53.14
CA ALA A 5 -3.97 1.19 -53.75
C ALA A 5 -4.58 -0.17 -53.42
N ILE A 6 -5.39 -0.23 -52.35
CA ILE A 6 -6.20 -1.43 -52.06
C ILE A 6 -7.28 -1.50 -53.16
N PRO A 7 -7.36 -2.59 -53.94
CA PRO A 7 -8.42 -2.79 -54.93
C PRO A 7 -9.81 -2.56 -54.34
N ARG A 8 -10.69 -1.91 -55.11
CA ARG A 8 -12.00 -1.47 -54.60
C ARG A 8 -12.88 -2.64 -54.13
N GLU A 9 -12.73 -3.84 -54.69
CA GLU A 9 -13.44 -5.02 -54.18
C GLU A 9 -13.00 -5.37 -52.75
N ILE A 10 -11.69 -5.31 -52.45
CA ILE A 10 -11.14 -5.63 -51.14
C ILE A 10 -11.56 -4.59 -50.10
N TRP A 11 -11.59 -3.31 -50.48
CA TRP A 11 -12.06 -2.24 -49.61
C TRP A 11 -13.54 -2.42 -49.21
N LYS A 12 -14.41 -2.80 -50.15
CA LYS A 12 -15.82 -3.09 -49.86
C LYS A 12 -15.98 -4.23 -48.86
N VAL A 13 -15.24 -5.33 -49.04
CA VAL A 13 -15.26 -6.47 -48.11
C VAL A 13 -14.74 -6.06 -46.72
N MET A 14 -13.74 -5.17 -46.65
CA MET A 14 -13.25 -4.64 -45.37
C MET A 14 -14.28 -3.73 -44.67
N GLU A 15 -15.00 -2.88 -45.41
CA GLU A 15 -16.06 -2.04 -44.83
C GLU A 15 -17.25 -2.87 -44.33
N GLU A 16 -17.65 -3.88 -45.10
CA GLU A 16 -18.73 -4.80 -44.70
C GLU A 16 -18.34 -5.60 -43.44
N ASN A 17 -17.11 -6.10 -43.36
CA ASN A 17 -16.60 -6.79 -42.17
C ASN A 17 -16.50 -5.85 -40.95
N LYS A 18 -16.07 -4.60 -41.15
CA LYS A 18 -15.98 -3.61 -40.07
C LYS A 18 -17.36 -3.26 -39.52
N ALA A 19 -18.38 -3.14 -40.38
CA ALA A 19 -19.76 -2.92 -39.95
C ALA A 19 -20.31 -4.11 -39.14
N LEU A 20 -20.00 -5.34 -39.55
CA LEU A 20 -20.37 -6.55 -38.80
C LEU A 20 -19.66 -6.64 -37.43
N GLU A 21 -18.37 -6.26 -37.36
CA GLU A 21 -17.64 -6.20 -36.08
C GLU A 21 -18.20 -5.15 -35.12
N GLU A 22 -18.60 -3.99 -35.63
CA GLU A 22 -19.24 -2.95 -34.82
C GLU A 22 -20.61 -3.39 -34.28
N GLN A 23 -21.41 -4.10 -35.08
CA GLN A 23 -22.67 -4.71 -34.62
C GLN A 23 -22.45 -5.83 -33.58
N GLY A 24 -21.42 -6.66 -33.75
CA GLY A 24 -21.04 -7.71 -32.79
C GLY A 24 -20.50 -7.16 -31.46
N ARG A 25 -19.85 -5.99 -31.47
CA ARG A 25 -19.37 -5.32 -30.25
C ARG A 25 -20.48 -4.66 -29.44
N GLN A 26 -21.56 -4.20 -30.09
CA GLN A 26 -22.70 -3.61 -29.38
C GLN A 26 -23.53 -4.65 -28.62
N THR A 27 -23.60 -5.89 -29.11
CA THR A 27 -24.39 -6.97 -28.47
C THR A 27 -23.64 -7.67 -27.33
N LYS A 28 -22.30 -7.71 -27.35
CA LYS A 28 -21.49 -8.31 -26.26
C LYS A 28 -21.36 -7.45 -24.99
N LYS A 29 -21.78 -6.17 -25.02
CA LYS A 29 -21.72 -5.27 -23.84
C LYS A 29 -22.85 -5.45 -22.81
N LYS A 30 -23.84 -6.32 -23.05
CA LYS A 30 -25.08 -6.34 -22.25
C LYS A 30 -25.23 -7.47 -21.21
N LYS A 31 -24.21 -8.29 -20.95
CA LYS A 31 -24.30 -9.36 -19.93
C LYS A 31 -23.02 -9.60 -19.13
N GLN A 32 -22.22 -8.57 -18.88
CA GLN A 32 -21.37 -8.66 -17.69
C GLN A 32 -22.33 -8.52 -16.51
N GLN A 33 -22.52 -9.60 -15.75
CA GLN A 33 -23.32 -9.57 -14.52
C GLN A 33 -22.85 -8.35 -13.73
N ILE A 34 -23.78 -7.48 -13.36
CA ILE A 34 -23.54 -6.43 -12.39
C ILE A 34 -23.26 -7.18 -11.08
N LEU A 35 -21.99 -7.57 -10.87
CA LEU A 35 -21.59 -7.97 -9.54
C LEU A 35 -21.65 -6.67 -8.73
N ASP A 36 -22.50 -6.66 -7.71
CA ASP A 36 -22.66 -5.59 -6.73
C ASP A 36 -21.41 -5.45 -5.84
N PHE A 37 -20.24 -5.35 -6.46
CA PHE A 37 -19.03 -4.98 -5.76
C PHE A 37 -19.16 -3.51 -5.41
N LYS A 38 -19.20 -3.24 -4.10
CA LYS A 38 -19.00 -1.90 -3.58
C LYS A 38 -17.66 -1.40 -4.11
N THR A 39 -17.69 -0.41 -5.01
CA THR A 39 -16.49 0.28 -5.46
C THR A 39 -15.85 0.93 -4.25
N VAL A 40 -14.86 0.27 -3.67
CA VAL A 40 -14.04 0.87 -2.63
C VAL A 40 -13.12 1.84 -3.33
N THR A 41 -13.49 3.12 -3.31
CA THR A 41 -12.60 4.20 -3.70
C THR A 41 -11.48 4.25 -2.67
N GLY A 42 -10.41 3.48 -2.91
CA GLY A 42 -9.21 3.53 -2.09
C GLY A 42 -8.60 4.94 -2.12
N PRO A 43 -7.81 5.31 -1.10
CA PRO A 43 -7.08 6.57 -1.11
C PRO A 43 -6.22 6.63 -2.38
N ARG A 44 -6.65 7.47 -3.32
CA ARG A 44 -6.08 7.58 -4.67
C ARG A 44 -4.78 8.37 -4.69
N GLU A 45 -4.45 9.03 -3.59
CA GLU A 45 -3.26 9.84 -3.44
C GLU A 45 -2.08 8.96 -3.07
N PHE A 46 -1.41 8.51 -4.11
CA PHE A 46 -0.13 7.88 -3.95
C PHE A 46 0.92 8.95 -3.64
N THR A 47 1.22 9.11 -2.35
CA THR A 47 2.26 10.00 -1.87
C THR A 47 3.62 9.30 -1.90
N ARG A 48 4.71 10.05 -2.09
CA ARG A 48 6.08 9.53 -2.02
C ARG A 48 6.37 8.79 -0.71
N SER A 49 5.85 9.29 0.40
CA SER A 49 5.95 8.64 1.72
C SER A 49 5.17 7.32 1.76
N GLY A 50 3.99 7.26 1.16
CA GLY A 50 3.21 6.02 1.02
C GLY A 50 3.94 4.95 0.22
N ILE A 51 4.59 5.33 -0.89
CA ILE A 51 5.44 4.41 -1.68
C ILE A 51 6.56 3.85 -0.82
N LEU A 52 7.30 4.74 -0.18
CA LEU A 52 8.46 4.37 0.62
C LEU A 52 8.05 3.40 1.72
N HIS A 53 6.93 3.67 2.38
CA HIS A 53 6.37 2.79 3.39
C HIS A 53 5.98 1.42 2.84
N ALA A 54 5.26 1.37 1.71
CA ALA A 54 4.83 0.12 1.09
C ALA A 54 6.01 -0.74 0.61
N VAL A 55 7.03 -0.12 0.00
CA VAL A 55 8.24 -0.83 -0.46
C VAL A 55 9.08 -1.30 0.73
N VAL A 56 9.21 -0.51 1.79
CA VAL A 56 9.87 -0.95 3.02
C VAL A 56 9.12 -2.12 3.65
N ALA A 57 7.79 -2.08 3.72
CA ALA A 57 6.98 -3.18 4.24
C ALA A 57 7.18 -4.46 3.41
N LEU A 58 7.18 -4.35 2.07
CA LEU A 58 7.45 -5.48 1.18
C LEU A 58 8.83 -6.11 1.46
N ILE A 59 9.87 -5.27 1.59
CA ILE A 59 11.24 -5.73 1.83
C ILE A 59 11.34 -6.45 3.18
N LEU A 60 10.78 -5.86 4.24
CA LEU A 60 10.84 -6.42 5.59
C LEU A 60 10.03 -7.70 5.74
N MET A 61 8.80 -7.74 5.22
CA MET A 61 7.90 -8.89 5.36
C MET A 61 8.41 -10.12 4.59
N ASN A 62 9.08 -9.91 3.46
CA ASN A 62 9.61 -10.99 2.63
C ASN A 62 11.11 -11.25 2.85
N ASN A 63 11.72 -10.63 3.86
CA ASN A 63 13.15 -10.73 4.17
C ASN A 63 14.05 -10.50 2.93
N GLN A 64 13.72 -9.50 2.12
CA GLN A 64 14.48 -9.16 0.93
C GLN A 64 15.64 -8.22 1.28
N PRO A 65 16.73 -8.19 0.47
CA PRO A 65 17.82 -7.26 0.70
C PRO A 65 17.39 -5.81 0.44
N LEU A 66 17.88 -4.86 1.23
CA LEU A 66 17.63 -3.42 1.03
C LEU A 66 18.08 -2.90 -0.34
N ALA A 67 19.07 -3.56 -0.96
CA ALA A 67 19.54 -3.28 -2.31
C ALA A 67 18.44 -3.49 -3.38
N LEU A 68 17.37 -4.22 -3.07
CA LEU A 68 16.21 -4.36 -3.95
C LEU A 68 15.58 -3.01 -4.32
N ALA A 69 15.57 -2.04 -3.39
CA ALA A 69 15.03 -0.71 -3.67
C ALA A 69 15.78 0.02 -4.79
N ASP A 70 17.08 -0.23 -4.95
CA ASP A 70 17.90 0.37 -6.01
C ASP A 70 17.96 -0.49 -7.28
N ASN A 71 17.38 -1.70 -7.26
CA ASN A 71 17.38 -2.59 -8.41
C ASN A 71 16.60 -1.98 -9.58
N LEU A 72 17.25 -1.87 -10.74
CA LEU A 72 16.67 -1.23 -11.93
C LEU A 72 15.40 -1.94 -12.43
N ALA A 73 15.39 -3.28 -12.44
CA ALA A 73 14.23 -4.04 -12.87
C ALA A 73 13.04 -3.83 -11.92
N PHE A 74 13.30 -3.80 -10.61
CA PHE A 74 12.28 -3.50 -9.60
C PHE A 74 11.73 -2.07 -9.75
N ARG A 75 12.60 -1.08 -9.93
CA ARG A 75 12.19 0.32 -10.17
C ARG A 75 11.39 0.48 -11.46
N ASN A 76 11.80 -0.20 -12.54
CA ASN A 76 11.04 -0.21 -13.79
C ASN A 76 9.66 -0.83 -13.59
N ALA A 77 9.55 -1.92 -12.81
CA ALA A 77 8.27 -2.51 -12.46
C ALA A 77 7.38 -1.55 -11.65
N LEU A 78 7.96 -0.77 -10.72
CA LEU A 78 7.22 0.27 -10.00
C LEU A 78 6.68 1.36 -10.95
N VAL A 79 7.51 1.80 -11.91
CA VAL A 79 7.10 2.79 -12.91
C VAL A 79 6.02 2.25 -13.85
N THR A 80 6.10 0.99 -14.27
CA THR A 80 5.06 0.39 -15.13
C THR A 80 3.74 0.18 -14.41
N MET A 81 3.79 -0.22 -13.13
CA MET A 81 2.59 -0.27 -12.27
C MET A 81 2.04 1.12 -11.98
N TRP A 82 2.88 2.15 -12.08
CA TRP A 82 2.50 3.50 -11.74
C TRP A 82 3.10 4.58 -12.66
N PRO A 83 2.46 4.84 -13.81
CA PRO A 83 3.01 5.68 -14.87
C PRO A 83 3.09 7.18 -14.53
N LYS A 84 2.52 7.62 -13.40
CA LYS A 84 2.61 9.01 -12.93
C LYS A 84 3.77 9.25 -11.97
N SER A 85 4.47 8.19 -11.55
CA SER A 85 5.62 8.32 -10.66
C SER A 85 6.81 8.93 -11.40
N THR A 86 7.47 9.90 -10.78
CA THR A 86 8.74 10.43 -11.28
C THR A 86 9.92 9.65 -10.70
N THR A 87 11.09 9.76 -11.31
CA THR A 87 12.31 9.09 -10.81
C THR A 87 12.69 9.54 -9.39
N SER A 88 12.33 10.75 -8.99
CA SER A 88 12.50 11.29 -7.63
C SER A 88 11.54 10.69 -6.59
N ASP A 89 10.40 10.16 -7.03
CA ASP A 89 9.41 9.54 -6.15
C ASP A 89 9.77 8.09 -5.81
N LEU A 90 10.62 7.47 -6.64
CA LEU A 90 11.04 6.09 -6.43
C LEU A 90 11.89 5.96 -5.16
N PRO A 91 11.66 4.90 -4.37
CA PRO A 91 12.47 4.65 -3.19
C PRO A 91 13.89 4.30 -3.59
N THR A 92 14.83 4.71 -2.75
CA THR A 92 16.23 4.30 -2.81
C THR A 92 16.56 3.44 -1.59
N SER A 93 17.61 2.63 -1.66
CA SER A 93 18.05 1.82 -0.51
C SER A 93 18.37 2.69 0.71
N TYR A 94 18.98 3.86 0.49
CA TYR A 94 19.25 4.84 1.53
C TYR A 94 17.95 5.38 2.15
N GLY A 95 16.97 5.76 1.32
CA GLY A 95 15.66 6.22 1.80
C GLY A 95 14.95 5.15 2.61
N ALA A 96 14.99 3.90 2.17
CA ALA A 96 14.44 2.75 2.90
C ALA A 96 15.13 2.56 4.25
N LYS A 97 16.47 2.58 4.29
CA LYS A 97 17.26 2.46 5.52
C LYS A 97 16.92 3.55 6.54
N VAL A 98 16.87 4.81 6.11
CA VAL A 98 16.51 5.95 6.97
C VAL A 98 15.07 5.81 7.48
N HIS A 99 14.14 5.40 6.62
CA HIS A 99 12.75 5.19 7.01
C HIS A 99 12.61 4.10 8.08
N ILE A 100 13.28 2.96 7.90
CA ILE A 100 13.33 1.86 8.87
C ILE A 100 13.92 2.34 10.20
N HIS A 101 15.05 3.05 10.15
CA HIS A 101 15.69 3.58 11.36
C HIS A 101 14.75 4.52 12.13
N ASN A 102 14.08 5.45 11.43
CA ASN A 102 13.14 6.38 12.05
C ASN A 102 11.92 5.66 12.64
N MET A 103 11.39 4.65 11.94
CA MET A 103 10.31 3.81 12.48
C MET A 103 10.74 3.08 13.75
N PHE A 104 11.95 2.52 13.76
CA PHE A 104 12.52 1.85 14.93
C PHE A 104 12.68 2.82 16.11
N VAL A 105 13.30 3.99 15.89
CA VAL A 105 13.48 5.01 16.93
C VAL A 105 12.13 5.46 17.50
N LYS A 106 11.14 5.70 16.63
CA LYS A 106 9.77 6.06 17.05
C LYS A 106 9.14 4.96 17.90
N HIS A 107 9.28 3.70 17.49
CA HIS A 107 8.75 2.55 18.23
C HIS A 107 9.44 2.40 19.60
N MET A 108 10.77 2.51 19.66
CA MET A 108 11.53 2.45 20.91
C MET A 108 11.13 3.56 21.89
N LYS A 109 10.85 4.77 21.37
CA LYS A 109 10.36 5.87 22.20
C LYS A 109 8.97 5.57 22.77
N ALA A 110 8.03 5.12 21.94
CA ALA A 110 6.69 4.75 22.38
C ALA A 110 6.74 3.61 23.43
N LEU A 111 7.54 2.58 23.18
CA LEU A 111 7.73 1.46 24.11
C LEU A 111 8.25 1.94 25.47
N LYS A 112 9.21 2.88 25.48
CA LYS A 112 9.74 3.45 26.72
C LYS A 112 8.64 4.19 27.50
N GLU A 113 7.81 4.96 26.82
CA GLU A 113 6.69 5.68 27.43
C GLU A 113 5.67 4.69 28.03
N GLU A 114 5.32 3.61 27.31
CA GLU A 114 4.41 2.56 27.78
C GLU A 114 4.92 1.83 29.03
N ILE A 115 6.22 1.47 29.06
CA ILE A 115 6.84 0.80 30.21
C ILE A 115 6.79 1.70 31.45
N ILE A 116 7.08 3.00 31.28
CA ILE A 116 7.05 3.97 32.38
C ILE A 116 5.63 4.11 32.96
N VAL A 117 4.62 4.25 32.09
CA VAL A 117 3.21 4.32 32.52
C VAL A 117 2.78 3.05 33.28
N SER A 118 3.20 1.88 32.80
CA SER A 118 2.94 0.60 33.47
C SER A 118 3.57 0.53 34.88
N GLN A 119 4.79 1.05 35.05
CA GLN A 119 5.44 1.10 36.37
C GLN A 119 4.69 2.01 37.35
N TYR A 120 4.28 3.20 36.92
CA TYR A 120 3.54 4.13 37.77
C TYR A 120 2.18 3.58 38.19
N THR A 121 1.44 2.96 37.27
CA THR A 121 0.15 2.33 37.58
C THR A 121 0.30 1.19 38.57
N LEU A 122 1.31 0.31 38.41
CA LEU A 122 1.61 -0.75 39.37
C LEU A 122 1.98 -0.21 40.76
N LEU A 123 2.78 0.85 40.82
CA LEU A 123 3.14 1.49 42.09
C LEU A 123 1.93 2.13 42.78
N ALA A 124 1.05 2.77 42.02
CA ALA A 124 -0.19 3.35 42.53
C ALA A 124 -1.13 2.26 43.10
N LEU A 125 -1.32 1.16 42.37
CA LEU A 125 -2.13 0.02 42.81
C LEU A 125 -1.55 -0.67 44.06
N ARG A 126 -0.22 -0.79 44.15
CA ARG A 126 0.43 -1.34 45.35
C ARG A 126 0.20 -0.42 46.56
N ARG A 127 0.33 0.90 46.38
CA ARG A 127 0.05 1.86 47.45
C ARG A 127 -1.38 1.78 47.96
N THR A 128 -2.38 1.80 47.08
CA THR A 128 -3.80 1.73 47.48
C THR A 128 -4.12 0.42 48.20
N ARG A 129 -3.57 -0.71 47.74
CA ARG A 129 -3.71 -2.00 48.43
C ARG A 129 -3.09 -1.98 49.83
N SER A 130 -1.92 -1.38 50.01
CA SER A 130 -1.30 -1.22 51.34
C SER A 130 -2.14 -0.34 52.27
N TYR A 131 -2.79 0.72 51.77
CA TYR A 131 -3.69 1.56 52.58
C TYR A 131 -4.96 0.80 52.99
N LEU A 132 -5.57 0.06 52.07
CA LEU A 132 -6.75 -0.77 52.37
C LEU A 132 -6.45 -1.85 53.42
N ASN A 133 -5.33 -2.56 53.28
CA ASN A 133 -4.93 -3.58 54.26
C ASN A 133 -4.72 -2.98 55.66
N ARG A 134 -4.08 -1.81 55.76
CA ARG A 134 -3.91 -1.12 57.06
C ARG A 134 -5.25 -0.66 57.65
N ARG A 135 -6.17 -0.17 56.84
CA ARG A 135 -7.51 0.27 57.29
C ARG A 135 -8.37 -0.90 57.77
N LEU A 136 -8.27 -2.07 57.14
CA LEU A 136 -9.00 -3.28 57.54
C LEU A 136 -8.47 -3.87 58.84
N LEU A 137 -7.15 -3.96 59.02
CA LEU A 137 -6.52 -4.50 60.24
C LEU A 137 -6.71 -3.58 61.47
N GLY A 138 -6.80 -2.26 61.27
CA GLY A 138 -6.99 -1.30 62.36
C GLY A 138 -8.41 -1.21 62.91
N ARG A 139 -9.40 -1.91 62.32
CA ARG A 139 -10.83 -1.80 62.68
C ARG A 139 -11.35 -2.98 63.52
N SER A 140 -10.48 -3.91 63.90
CA SER A 140 -10.83 -5.17 64.58
C SER A 140 -10.50 -5.16 66.08
N ARG A 141 -10.49 -4.00 66.74
CA ARG A 141 -10.32 -3.84 68.19
C ARG A 141 -11.49 -3.08 68.78
#